data_AF-A0A0F2TDL6-F1
#
_entry.id   AF-A0A0F2TDL6-F1
#
_cell.length_a   1.000
_cell.length_b   1.000
_cell.length_c   1.000
_cell.angle_alpha   90.00
_cell.angle_beta   90.00
_cell.angle_gamma   90.00
#
_symmetry.space_group_name_H-M   'P 1'
#
loop_
_entity.id
_entity.type
_entity.pdbx_description
1 polymer ?
#
loop_
_entity_poly.entity_id
_entity_poly.type
_entity_poly.pdbx_seq_one_letter_code
_entity_poly.pdbx_strand_id
1 'polypeptide(L)'
;DGQDPADRTDPADRTDPADRTDPADRTDPADLADLDAFLRLSAELTGFDVPELRATGLAAEHHRTALAHPARDERALLHLWYVGSWPGEPPTSLRAHDQALVWRTFRADPPGAAAPGHGSWAEAPREER
;
A
#
# COMPACT_ATOMS: atom_id res chain seq x y z
N ASP A 1 -45.40 28.08 -3.14
CA ASP A 1 -44.08 27.53 -2.77
C ASP A 1 -44.02 26.04 -3.08
N GLY A 2 -43.17 25.64 -4.01
CA GLY A 2 -42.96 24.24 -4.41
C GLY A 2 -41.59 24.12 -5.06
N GLN A 3 -40.66 23.46 -4.36
CA GLN A 3 -39.29 23.15 -4.77
C GLN A 3 -39.23 22.48 -6.16
N ASP A 4 -38.33 22.94 -7.02
CA ASP A 4 -37.88 22.21 -8.22
C ASP A 4 -36.56 21.47 -7.89
N PRO A 5 -36.55 20.12 -7.82
CA PRO A 5 -35.36 19.36 -7.48
C PRO A 5 -34.81 18.66 -8.74
N ALA A 6 -34.08 19.40 -9.57
CA ALA A 6 -33.39 18.80 -10.71
C ALA A 6 -32.03 19.47 -10.96
N ASP A 7 -31.15 19.40 -9.97
CA ASP A 7 -29.71 19.49 -10.19
C ASP A 7 -29.06 18.21 -9.65
N ARG A 8 -29.45 17.09 -10.28
CA ARG A 8 -28.89 15.77 -9.99
C ARG A 8 -27.79 15.56 -11.02
N THR A 9 -26.55 15.74 -10.56
CA THR A 9 -25.31 15.50 -11.30
C THR A 9 -25.40 14.16 -12.04
N ASP A 10 -25.12 14.17 -13.34
CA ASP A 10 -25.12 13.00 -14.20
C ASP A 10 -24.04 12.01 -13.72
N PRO A 11 -24.39 10.76 -13.35
CA PRO A 11 -23.41 9.75 -12.92
C PRO A 11 -22.50 9.24 -14.06
N ALA A 12 -22.67 9.72 -15.29
CA ALA A 12 -21.84 9.37 -16.44
C ALA A 12 -20.49 10.12 -16.49
N ASP A 13 -20.23 11.11 -15.64
CA ASP A 13 -18.92 11.76 -15.52
C ASP A 13 -17.90 10.90 -14.72
N ARG A 14 -18.10 9.57 -14.72
CA ARG A 14 -17.08 8.61 -14.33
C ARG A 14 -16.15 8.47 -15.52
N THR A 15 -14.95 9.01 -15.37
CA THR A 15 -13.79 8.80 -16.24
C THR A 15 -13.80 7.43 -16.91
N ASP A 16 -13.74 7.43 -18.25
CA ASP A 16 -13.68 6.22 -19.07
C ASP A 16 -12.44 5.38 -18.66
N PRO A 17 -12.60 4.10 -18.29
CA PRO A 17 -11.47 3.23 -17.97
C PRO A 17 -10.48 3.01 -19.12
N ALA A 18 -10.83 3.39 -20.36
CA ALA A 18 -9.93 3.39 -21.52
C ALA A 18 -9.01 4.62 -21.59
N ASP A 19 -9.30 5.69 -20.84
CA ASP A 19 -8.43 6.89 -20.74
C ASP A 19 -7.27 6.68 -19.75
N ARG A 20 -7.04 5.42 -19.33
CA ARG A 20 -5.87 5.03 -18.57
C ARG A 20 -4.63 5.26 -19.45
N THR A 21 -3.97 6.38 -19.19
CA THR A 21 -2.54 6.59 -19.48
C THR A 21 -1.75 5.30 -19.32
N ASP A 22 -0.78 5.10 -20.22
CA ASP A 22 0.16 3.97 -20.16
C ASP A 22 0.69 3.85 -18.72
N PRO A 23 0.63 2.68 -18.07
CA PRO A 23 1.15 2.50 -16.71
C PRO A 23 2.61 2.97 -16.57
N ALA A 24 3.41 2.96 -17.64
CA ALA A 24 4.76 3.51 -17.63
C ALA A 24 4.78 5.05 -17.45
N ASP A 25 3.79 5.74 -18.03
CA ASP A 25 3.63 7.21 -17.98
C ASP A 25 3.26 7.68 -16.56
N ARG A 26 2.49 6.86 -15.82
CA ARG A 26 2.12 7.15 -14.42
C ARG A 26 3.27 7.01 -13.43
N THR A 27 4.33 6.32 -13.82
CA THR A 27 5.53 6.08 -13.01
C THR A 27 6.73 6.90 -13.48
N ASP A 28 6.49 8.05 -14.14
CA ASP A 28 7.55 8.93 -14.59
C ASP A 28 8.52 9.25 -13.42
N PRO A 29 9.84 9.08 -13.59
CA PRO A 29 10.82 9.36 -12.55
C PRO A 29 10.77 10.80 -12.01
N ALA A 30 10.36 11.78 -12.81
CA ALA A 30 10.20 13.16 -12.37
C ALA A 30 9.03 13.32 -11.39
N ASP A 31 7.90 12.67 -11.69
CA ASP A 31 6.73 12.67 -10.79
C ASP A 31 7.02 11.91 -9.50
N LEU A 32 7.69 10.75 -9.61
CA LEU A 32 8.08 9.94 -8.45
C LEU A 32 9.15 10.63 -7.59
N ALA A 33 9.85 11.65 -8.08
CA ALA A 33 10.79 12.43 -7.26
C ALA A 33 10.06 13.31 -6.23
N ASP A 34 8.81 13.69 -6.49
CA ASP A 34 7.96 14.41 -5.55
C ASP A 34 7.25 13.43 -4.61
N LEU A 35 7.40 13.64 -3.29
CA LEU A 35 6.84 12.74 -2.28
C LEU A 35 5.29 12.77 -2.27
N ASP A 36 4.67 13.91 -2.53
CA ASP A 36 3.22 14.03 -2.55
C ASP A 36 2.62 13.39 -3.80
N ALA A 37 3.26 13.54 -4.95
CA ALA A 37 2.89 12.83 -6.17
C ALA A 37 3.04 11.31 -6.00
N PHE A 38 4.16 10.84 -5.45
CA PHE A 38 4.38 9.43 -5.11
C PHE A 38 3.27 8.87 -4.21
N LEU A 39 2.88 9.61 -3.16
CA LEU A 39 1.84 9.18 -2.23
C LEU A 39 0.45 9.16 -2.87
N ARG A 40 0.15 10.11 -3.77
CA ARG A 40 -1.12 10.12 -4.52
C ARG A 40 -1.25 8.91 -5.44
N LEU A 41 -0.20 8.61 -6.21
CA LEU A 41 -0.15 7.41 -7.05
C LEU A 41 -0.27 6.15 -6.21
N SER A 42 0.49 6.08 -5.12
CA SER A 42 0.45 4.93 -4.19
C SER A 42 -0.94 4.73 -3.58
N ALA A 43 -1.65 5.81 -3.27
CA ALA A 43 -3.01 5.75 -2.76
C ALA A 43 -3.99 5.18 -3.78
N GLU A 44 -3.89 5.62 -5.05
CA GLU A 44 -4.67 5.07 -6.16
C GLU A 44 -4.40 3.56 -6.35
N LEU A 45 -3.12 3.16 -6.35
CA LEU A 45 -2.73 1.77 -6.57
C LEU A 45 -3.15 0.84 -5.43
N THR A 46 -2.94 1.27 -4.18
CA THR A 46 -3.11 0.40 -3.01
C THR A 46 -4.55 0.37 -2.47
N GLY A 47 -5.35 1.40 -2.78
CA GLY A 47 -6.68 1.61 -2.24
C GLY A 47 -6.72 2.23 -0.83
N PHE A 48 -5.57 2.60 -0.26
CA PHE A 48 -5.46 3.34 1.00
C PHE A 48 -5.32 4.82 0.74
N ASP A 49 -5.82 5.68 1.63
CA ASP A 49 -5.66 7.13 1.45
C ASP A 49 -4.25 7.63 1.83
N VAL A 50 -3.89 8.84 1.38
CA VAL A 50 -2.58 9.45 1.66
C VAL A 50 -2.30 9.58 3.17
N PRO A 51 -3.24 10.06 4.01
CA PRO A 51 -3.08 10.03 5.46
C PRO A 51 -2.76 8.64 6.04
N GLU A 52 -3.44 7.58 5.57
CA GLU A 52 -3.21 6.20 6.00
C GLU A 52 -1.82 5.71 5.60
N LEU A 53 -1.38 5.99 4.37
CA LEU A 53 -0.04 5.67 3.91
C LEU A 53 1.03 6.41 4.73
N ARG A 54 0.80 7.68 5.07
CA ARG A 54 1.69 8.45 5.97
C ARG A 54 1.70 7.89 7.39
N ALA A 55 0.56 7.39 7.89
CA ALA A 55 0.43 6.85 9.24
C ALA A 55 1.24 5.57 9.47
N THR A 56 1.58 4.81 8.42
CA THR A 56 2.56 3.71 8.50
C THR A 56 3.94 4.19 8.95
N GLY A 57 4.24 5.48 8.70
CA GLY A 57 5.56 6.07 8.86
C GLY A 57 6.60 5.57 7.86
N LEU A 58 6.18 4.86 6.81
CA LEU A 58 7.05 4.31 5.77
C LEU A 58 7.16 5.21 4.53
N ALA A 59 6.33 6.25 4.41
CA ALA A 59 6.26 7.10 3.22
C ALA A 59 7.63 7.55 2.69
N ALA A 60 8.48 8.14 3.55
CA ALA A 60 9.80 8.62 3.15
C ALA A 60 10.80 7.48 2.86
N GLU A 61 10.63 6.32 3.51
CA GLU A 61 11.49 5.14 3.29
C GLU A 61 11.15 4.48 1.95
N HIS A 62 9.87 4.23 1.69
CA HIS A 62 9.39 3.65 0.44
C HIS A 62 9.64 4.58 -0.75
N HIS A 63 9.50 5.89 -0.57
CA HIS A 63 9.86 6.87 -1.59
C HIS A 63 11.36 6.77 -1.96
N ARG A 64 12.24 6.73 -0.96
CA ARG A 64 13.69 6.52 -1.17
C ARG A 64 13.99 5.19 -1.86
N THR A 65 13.33 4.11 -1.45
CA THR A 65 13.47 2.80 -2.08
C THR A 65 13.00 2.85 -3.54
N ALA A 66 11.85 3.43 -3.83
CA ALA A 66 11.37 3.58 -5.20
C ALA A 66 12.40 4.36 -6.05
N LEU A 67 12.92 5.48 -5.56
CA LEU A 67 13.94 6.26 -6.27
C LEU A 67 15.27 5.53 -6.47
N ALA A 68 15.63 4.59 -5.60
CA ALA A 68 16.86 3.80 -5.77
C ALA A 68 16.79 2.80 -6.94
N HIS A 69 15.59 2.42 -7.40
CA HIS A 69 15.41 1.39 -8.42
C HIS A 69 15.08 1.98 -9.79
N PRO A 70 15.81 1.65 -10.87
CA PRO A 70 15.60 2.27 -12.18
C PRO A 70 14.32 1.79 -12.89
N ALA A 71 13.88 0.56 -12.65
CA ALA A 71 12.69 -0.04 -13.27
C ALA A 71 11.51 0.02 -12.29
N ARG A 72 10.76 1.12 -12.33
CA ARG A 72 9.61 1.38 -11.44
C ARG A 72 8.35 1.15 -12.26
N ASP A 73 7.65 0.06 -12.00
CA ASP A 73 6.30 -0.17 -12.51
C ASP A 73 5.29 -0.23 -11.35
N GLU A 74 4.00 -0.17 -11.67
CA GLU A 74 2.94 -0.21 -10.66
C GLU A 74 3.02 -1.47 -9.79
N ARG A 75 3.46 -2.61 -10.33
CA ARG A 75 3.57 -3.87 -9.58
C ARG A 75 4.68 -3.80 -8.55
N ALA A 76 5.81 -3.18 -8.89
CA ALA A 76 6.91 -2.96 -7.95
C ALA A 76 6.50 -2.05 -6.80
N LEU A 77 5.74 -0.98 -7.09
CA LEU A 77 5.19 -0.09 -6.07
C LEU A 77 4.18 -0.82 -5.16
N LEU A 78 3.28 -1.61 -5.75
CA LEU A 78 2.35 -2.44 -4.99
C LEU A 78 3.07 -3.44 -4.10
N HIS A 79 4.07 -4.14 -4.62
CA HIS A 79 4.86 -5.11 -3.85
C HIS A 79 5.60 -4.43 -2.69
N LEU A 80 6.20 -3.26 -2.95
CA LEU A 80 6.85 -2.45 -1.93
C LEU A 80 5.91 -2.10 -0.78
N TRP A 81 4.71 -1.60 -1.08
CA TRP A 81 3.74 -1.22 -0.06
C TRP A 81 3.10 -2.42 0.66
N TYR A 82 2.76 -3.49 -0.06
CA TYR A 82 2.08 -4.64 0.55
C TYR A 82 3.02 -5.57 1.30
N VAL A 83 4.29 -5.67 0.91
CA VAL A 83 5.25 -6.62 1.49
C VAL A 83 6.35 -5.92 2.30
N GLY A 84 6.64 -4.64 2.02
CA GLY A 84 7.75 -3.91 2.64
C GLY A 84 9.11 -4.15 1.96
N SER A 85 9.12 -4.86 0.83
CA SER A 85 10.31 -5.24 0.05
C SER A 85 10.21 -4.80 -1.40
N TRP A 86 11.33 -4.56 -2.05
CA TRP A 86 11.35 -4.46 -3.51
C TRP A 86 11.20 -5.88 -4.13
N PRO A 87 10.60 -6.05 -5.32
CA PRO A 87 10.47 -7.37 -5.94
C PRO A 87 11.83 -8.10 -6.07
N GLY A 88 11.93 -9.30 -5.50
CA GLY A 88 13.15 -10.11 -5.53
C GLY A 88 14.19 -9.76 -4.46
N GLU A 89 13.90 -8.79 -3.59
CA GLU A 89 14.78 -8.33 -2.53
C GLU A 89 14.19 -8.60 -1.14
N PRO A 90 15.02 -8.65 -0.08
CA PRO A 90 14.50 -8.71 1.29
C PRO A 90 13.76 -7.41 1.67
N PRO A 91 12.97 -7.43 2.77
CA PRO A 91 12.36 -6.23 3.31
C PRO A 91 13.39 -5.12 3.57
N THR A 92 13.00 -3.89 3.22
CA THR A 92 13.85 -2.69 3.35
C THR A 92 14.23 -2.39 4.80
N SER A 93 13.36 -2.78 5.74
CA SER A 93 13.61 -2.79 7.18
C SER A 93 12.66 -3.74 7.90
N LEU A 94 12.95 -4.06 9.17
CA LEU A 94 12.00 -4.77 10.05
C LEU A 94 10.69 -3.99 10.18
N ARG A 95 10.77 -2.66 10.31
CA ARG A 95 9.59 -1.80 10.38
C ARG A 95 8.77 -1.86 9.09
N ALA A 96 9.42 -1.89 7.92
CA ALA A 96 8.74 -2.03 6.64
C ALA A 96 7.96 -3.35 6.56
N HIS A 97 8.54 -4.45 7.04
CA HIS A 97 7.83 -5.72 7.18
C HIS A 97 6.64 -5.61 8.14
N ASP A 98 6.82 -5.02 9.33
CA ASP A 98 5.79 -4.97 10.37
C ASP A 98 4.62 -4.04 10.01
N GLN A 99 4.90 -2.98 9.24
CA GLN A 99 3.91 -1.98 8.81
C GLN A 99 3.39 -2.24 7.38
N ALA A 100 3.73 -3.37 6.77
CA ALA A 100 3.32 -3.71 5.42
C ALA A 100 1.79 -3.78 5.29
N LEU A 101 1.24 -3.29 4.16
CA LEU A 101 -0.21 -3.15 3.99
C LEU A 101 -0.94 -4.50 3.94
N VAL A 102 -0.24 -5.61 3.64
CA VAL A 102 -0.83 -6.96 3.68
C VAL A 102 -1.43 -7.28 5.06
N TRP A 103 -0.74 -6.91 6.14
CA TRP A 103 -1.18 -7.19 7.50
C TRP A 103 -2.44 -6.40 7.87
N ARG A 104 -2.48 -5.13 7.46
CA ARG A 104 -3.66 -4.26 7.67
C ARG A 104 -4.87 -4.74 6.86
N THR A 105 -4.64 -5.20 5.63
CA THR A 105 -5.70 -5.72 4.74
C THR A 105 -6.39 -6.94 5.33
N PHE A 106 -5.60 -7.86 5.89
CA PHE A 106 -6.13 -9.08 6.53
C PHE A 106 -6.46 -8.90 8.01
N ARG A 107 -6.20 -7.72 8.59
CA ARG A 107 -6.31 -7.45 10.04
C ARG A 107 -5.56 -8.51 10.87
N ALA A 108 -4.34 -8.81 10.45
CA ALA A 108 -3.47 -9.81 11.06
C ALA A 108 -2.22 -9.15 11.65
N ASP A 109 -1.58 -9.84 12.60
CA ASP A 109 -0.26 -9.46 13.10
C ASP A 109 0.84 -10.00 12.18
N PRO A 110 1.90 -9.23 11.90
CA PRO A 110 3.06 -9.72 11.15
C PRO A 110 3.72 -10.89 11.90
N PRO A 111 4.07 -11.98 11.21
CA PRO A 111 4.82 -13.08 11.81
C PRO A 111 6.13 -12.58 12.44
N GLY A 112 6.32 -12.87 13.73
CA GLY A 112 7.52 -12.47 14.48
C GLY A 112 7.50 -11.05 15.04
N ALA A 113 6.50 -10.21 14.71
CA ALA A 113 6.36 -8.87 15.28
C ALA A 113 5.62 -8.87 16.63
N ALA A 114 4.57 -9.70 16.74
CA ALA A 114 3.93 -9.97 18.03
C ALA A 114 4.70 -11.09 18.73
N ALA A 115 5.22 -10.82 19.93
CA ALA A 115 5.75 -11.89 20.77
C ALA A 115 4.64 -12.92 20.98
N PRO A 116 4.85 -14.21 20.68
CA PRO A 116 3.97 -15.24 21.19
C PRO A 116 3.93 -15.05 22.70
N GLY A 117 2.74 -14.94 23.29
CA GLY A 117 2.61 -14.85 24.74
C GLY A 117 3.48 -15.91 25.39
N HIS A 118 4.18 -15.56 26.47
CA HIS A 118 5.05 -16.50 27.19
C HIS A 118 4.22 -17.74 27.54
N GLY A 119 4.56 -18.90 26.95
CA GLY A 119 3.84 -20.16 27.21
C GLY A 119 3.22 -20.85 25.99
N SER A 120 3.22 -20.27 24.78
CA SER A 120 2.69 -20.97 23.58
C SER A 120 3.47 -22.26 23.23
N TRP A 121 4.69 -22.38 23.77
CA TRP A 121 5.56 -23.55 23.66
C TRP A 121 5.72 -24.31 24.99
N ALA A 122 5.07 -23.85 26.05
CA ALA A 122 5.17 -24.48 27.37
C ALA A 122 4.18 -25.63 27.53
N GLU A 123 3.06 -25.61 26.80
CA GLU A 123 2.07 -26.69 26.83
C GLU A 123 2.43 -27.77 25.80
N ALA A 124 2.63 -29.01 26.24
CA ALA A 124 2.80 -30.14 25.33
C ALA A 124 1.50 -30.37 24.53
N PRO A 125 1.57 -30.68 23.22
CA PRO A 125 0.38 -30.97 22.42
C PRO A 125 -0.38 -32.14 23.05
N ARG A 126 -1.70 -32.01 23.19
CA ARG A 126 -2.53 -33.08 23.74
C ARG A 126 -2.52 -34.26 22.78
N GLU A 127 -2.04 -35.41 23.25
CA GLU A 127 -2.21 -36.66 22.51
C GLU A 127 -3.68 -37.07 22.55
N GLU A 128 -4.35 -37.01 21.39
CA GLU A 128 -5.68 -37.61 21.23
C GLU A 128 -5.54 -39.13 21.13
N ARG A 129 -6.36 -39.86 21.88
CA ARG A 129 -6.13 -41.26 22.24
C ARG A 129 -7.40 -42.10 22.17
#